data_AF-A0A1Y5I8R6-F1
#
_entry.id   AF-A0A1Y5I8R6-F1
#
_cell.length_a   1.000
_cell.length_b   1.000
_cell.length_c   1.000
_cell.angle_alpha   90.00
_cell.angle_beta   90.00
_cell.angle_gamma   90.00
#
_symmetry.space_group_name_H-M   'P 1'
#
loop_
_entity.id
_entity.type
_entity.pdbx_description
1 polymer ?
#
loop_
_entity_poly.entity_id
_entity_poly.type
_entity_poly.pdbx_seq_one_letter_code
_entity_poly.pdbx_strand_id
1 'polypeptide(L)'
;MSIARATGASASTPRVRSRSTRARAWTRGRAMMNVNASSMPMNVDETSDDRARVDAAIGAAIGRGVAHGLALALALAAPAEASIAGTYADPKHPGCAREIFPNGVVAGEDGDPGCGDDDAAVRRPWRVRGTIASDGESVFVDFSPKGGPANVVGARTDVDARGASLPLGGVRFPDGNVWVKLK
;
A
#
# COMPACT_ATOMS: atom_id res chain seq x y z
N MET A 1 -39.53 -35.41 65.53
CA MET A 1 -40.73 -35.07 64.75
C MET A 1 -40.64 -35.78 63.41
N SER A 2 -41.55 -36.73 63.18
CA SER A 2 -41.73 -37.47 61.94
C SER A 2 -42.36 -36.61 60.85
N ILE A 3 -41.97 -36.80 59.58
CA ILE A 3 -42.76 -37.04 58.35
C ILE A 3 -41.77 -37.07 57.17
N ALA A 4 -41.50 -38.23 56.53
CA ALA A 4 -42.25 -38.92 55.47
C ALA A 4 -42.07 -38.35 54.03
N ARG A 5 -41.11 -38.96 53.31
CA ARG A 5 -41.20 -39.68 52.01
C ARG A 5 -42.18 -39.19 50.91
N ALA A 6 -41.65 -38.97 49.69
CA ALA A 6 -42.21 -39.33 48.37
C ALA A 6 -41.20 -38.94 47.27
N THR A 7 -40.57 -39.87 46.52
CA THR A 7 -40.99 -40.39 45.18
C THR A 7 -41.29 -39.26 44.17
N GLY A 8 -40.77 -39.18 42.95
CA GLY A 8 -40.09 -40.12 42.06
C GLY A 8 -40.10 -39.54 40.63
N ALA A 9 -39.15 -40.00 39.81
CA ALA A 9 -39.12 -40.11 38.33
C ALA A 9 -39.93 -39.12 37.45
N SER A 10 -39.29 -38.56 36.41
CA SER A 10 -39.40 -39.09 35.03
C SER A 10 -38.84 -38.09 34.00
N ALA A 11 -38.18 -38.64 32.98
CA ALA A 11 -37.51 -37.95 31.88
C ALA A 11 -38.48 -37.24 30.93
N SER A 12 -38.01 -36.18 30.25
CA SER A 12 -38.50 -35.77 28.92
C SER A 12 -37.55 -34.77 28.25
N THR A 13 -36.77 -35.24 27.30
CA THR A 13 -36.07 -34.47 26.25
C THR A 13 -37.05 -33.70 25.36
N PRO A 14 -36.69 -32.49 24.89
CA PRO A 14 -37.25 -31.94 23.66
C PRO A 14 -36.19 -31.81 22.55
N ARG A 15 -36.26 -32.78 21.64
CA ARG A 15 -36.35 -32.65 20.17
C ARG A 15 -35.70 -31.42 19.48
N VAL A 16 -34.64 -31.71 18.74
CA VAL A 16 -34.12 -30.96 17.59
C VAL A 16 -35.24 -30.57 16.62
N ARG A 17 -35.31 -29.28 16.25
CA ARG A 17 -35.99 -28.83 15.04
C ARG A 17 -35.02 -28.09 14.14
N SER A 18 -34.54 -28.80 13.13
CA SER A 18 -34.01 -28.20 11.91
C SER A 18 -35.14 -27.46 11.19
N ARG A 19 -34.87 -26.23 10.79
CA ARG A 19 -35.66 -25.53 9.76
C ARG A 19 -34.72 -25.20 8.62
N SER A 20 -34.76 -26.07 7.62
CA SER A 20 -34.39 -25.74 6.27
C SER A 20 -35.41 -24.74 5.72
N THR A 21 -34.94 -23.59 5.26
CA THR A 21 -35.72 -22.75 4.35
C THR A 21 -34.82 -22.23 3.25
N ARG A 22 -34.86 -22.99 2.15
CA ARG A 22 -35.04 -22.55 0.76
C ARG A 22 -34.06 -21.48 0.25
N ALA A 23 -33.17 -21.99 -0.60
CA ALA A 23 -32.61 -21.34 -1.77
C ALA A 23 -33.55 -20.27 -2.36
N ARG A 24 -33.00 -19.06 -2.58
CA ARG A 24 -33.57 -18.10 -3.52
C ARG A 24 -32.68 -18.05 -4.75
N ALA A 25 -33.37 -18.27 -5.86
CA ALA A 25 -32.90 -18.35 -7.21
C ALA A 25 -32.07 -17.15 -7.63
N TRP A 26 -31.07 -17.47 -8.44
CA TRP A 26 -30.28 -16.59 -9.27
C TRP A 26 -31.19 -16.02 -10.36
N THR A 27 -31.53 -14.73 -10.29
CA THR A 27 -32.12 -14.02 -11.42
C THR A 27 -31.03 -13.28 -12.17
N ARG A 28 -30.79 -13.75 -13.39
CA ARG A 28 -29.98 -13.12 -14.42
C ARG A 28 -30.60 -11.77 -14.79
N GLY A 29 -29.97 -10.68 -14.35
CA GLY A 29 -30.22 -9.33 -14.85
C GLY A 29 -29.16 -8.97 -15.89
N ARG A 30 -29.45 -9.23 -17.16
CA ARG A 30 -28.67 -8.75 -18.31
C ARG A 30 -29.17 -7.35 -18.62
N ALA A 31 -28.45 -6.32 -18.20
CA ALA A 31 -28.57 -4.96 -18.71
C ALA A 31 -27.25 -4.67 -19.45
N MET A 32 -27.22 -4.90 -20.76
CA MET A 32 -27.35 -3.85 -21.79
C MET A 32 -26.27 -2.77 -21.58
N MET A 33 -25.21 -2.85 -22.39
CA MET A 33 -24.16 -1.86 -22.50
C MET A 33 -24.73 -0.45 -22.69
N ASN A 34 -24.25 0.52 -21.90
CA ASN A 34 -24.36 1.92 -22.26
C ASN A 34 -22.95 2.44 -22.58
N VAL A 35 -22.54 2.24 -23.82
CA VAL A 35 -21.39 2.92 -24.41
C VAL A 35 -21.87 4.28 -24.90
N ASN A 36 -21.80 5.29 -24.03
CA ASN A 36 -21.95 6.68 -24.47
C ASN A 36 -20.61 7.15 -25.04
N ALA A 37 -20.31 6.72 -26.27
CA ALA A 37 -19.26 7.28 -27.09
C ALA A 37 -19.80 8.52 -27.80
N SER A 38 -19.86 9.64 -27.08
CA SER A 38 -20.02 10.96 -27.71
C SER A 38 -18.65 11.48 -28.09
N SER A 39 -18.35 11.29 -29.37
CA SER A 39 -17.30 11.94 -30.13
C SER A 39 -17.28 13.44 -29.87
N MET A 40 -16.21 13.97 -29.28
CA MET A 40 -15.88 15.39 -29.38
C MET A 40 -14.61 15.55 -30.21
N PRO A 41 -14.65 16.38 -31.27
CA PRO A 41 -13.51 16.63 -32.14
C PRO A 41 -12.43 17.45 -31.44
N MET A 42 -11.20 17.24 -31.89
CA MET A 42 -10.03 18.02 -31.53
C MET A 42 -10.24 19.51 -31.82
N ASN A 43 -10.08 20.37 -30.82
CA ASN A 43 -9.79 21.78 -31.03
C ASN A 43 -8.29 21.98 -30.83
N VAL A 44 -7.55 21.84 -31.94
CA VAL A 44 -6.26 22.51 -32.10
C VAL A 44 -6.57 23.94 -32.53
N ASP A 45 -6.65 24.85 -31.56
CA ASP A 45 -6.56 26.28 -31.87
C ASP A 45 -5.09 26.68 -31.74
N GLU A 46 -4.46 26.69 -32.92
CA GLU A 46 -3.19 27.32 -33.20
C GLU A 46 -3.45 28.82 -33.33
N THR A 47 -3.10 29.60 -32.30
CA THR A 47 -2.99 31.06 -32.41
C THR A 47 -1.68 31.57 -31.82
N SER A 48 -0.78 31.88 -32.76
CA SER A 48 0.17 33.00 -32.80
C SER A 48 1.06 33.31 -31.59
N ASP A 49 2.38 33.26 -31.88
CA ASP A 49 3.38 34.27 -31.51
C ASP A 49 3.15 35.02 -30.20
N ASP A 50 3.89 34.65 -29.15
CA ASP A 50 4.50 35.68 -28.32
C ASP A 50 5.96 35.38 -28.01
N ARG A 51 6.77 36.26 -28.59
CA ARG A 51 8.20 36.39 -28.49
C ARG A 51 8.58 36.77 -27.07
N ALA A 52 9.40 35.96 -26.41
CA ALA A 52 10.40 36.51 -25.49
C ALA A 52 11.58 35.54 -25.35
N ARG A 53 12.59 35.78 -26.20
CA ARG A 53 13.97 35.38 -25.92
C ARG A 53 14.35 35.89 -24.53
N VAL A 54 14.90 35.02 -23.71
CA VAL A 54 15.87 35.43 -22.68
C VAL A 54 17.05 34.46 -22.76
N ASP A 55 17.82 34.63 -23.83
CA ASP A 55 19.24 34.31 -23.80
C ASP A 55 19.87 35.24 -22.78
N ALA A 56 20.06 34.75 -21.55
CA ALA A 56 20.84 35.45 -20.55
C ALA A 56 22.32 35.38 -20.98
N ALA A 57 22.72 36.38 -21.75
CA ALA A 57 24.08 36.65 -22.12
C ALA A 57 24.97 36.74 -20.88
N ILE A 58 26.08 36.01 -20.91
CA ILE A 58 27.19 36.10 -19.96
C ILE A 58 27.83 37.48 -20.13
N GLY A 59 27.38 38.45 -19.33
CA GLY A 59 27.98 39.78 -19.23
C GLY A 59 29.18 39.75 -18.30
N ALA A 60 30.37 39.51 -18.84
CA ALA A 60 31.63 39.79 -18.14
C ALA A 60 31.89 41.30 -18.16
N ALA A 61 31.57 42.00 -17.05
CA ALA A 61 31.98 43.37 -16.81
C ALA A 61 33.01 43.42 -15.67
N ILE A 62 34.21 43.84 -16.02
CA ILE A 62 35.36 44.06 -15.12
C ILE A 62 35.14 45.38 -14.39
N GLY A 63 35.10 45.36 -13.05
CA GLY A 63 35.03 46.54 -12.20
C GLY A 63 35.71 46.29 -10.87
N ARG A 64 36.78 47.04 -10.57
CA ARG A 64 37.53 47.00 -9.32
C ARG A 64 36.68 47.59 -8.18
N GLY A 65 36.57 46.88 -7.05
CA GLY A 65 36.29 47.49 -5.74
C GLY A 65 35.23 46.78 -4.89
N VAL A 66 35.63 46.49 -3.64
CA VAL A 66 34.84 46.00 -2.49
C VAL A 66 34.54 44.49 -2.48
N ALA A 67 35.48 43.73 -1.93
CA ALA A 67 35.29 42.33 -1.55
C ALA A 67 34.36 42.21 -0.33
N HIS A 68 33.05 42.14 -0.57
CA HIS A 68 32.11 41.44 0.29
C HIS A 68 31.34 40.49 -0.61
N GLY A 69 31.96 39.35 -0.90
CA GLY A 69 31.36 38.31 -1.72
C GLY A 69 30.20 37.67 -0.97
N LEU A 70 28.99 38.15 -1.20
CA LEU A 70 27.78 37.38 -0.90
C LEU A 70 27.60 36.36 -2.02
N ALA A 71 28.29 35.24 -1.92
CA ALA A 71 28.04 34.09 -2.79
C ALA A 71 26.70 33.46 -2.36
N LEU A 72 25.62 33.77 -3.08
CA LEU A 72 24.34 33.10 -2.91
C LEU A 72 24.44 31.72 -3.57
N ALA A 73 24.86 30.71 -2.81
CA ALA A 73 24.82 29.33 -3.24
C ALA A 73 23.36 28.86 -3.28
N LEU A 74 22.74 28.81 -4.47
CA LEU A 74 21.52 28.03 -4.67
C LEU A 74 21.90 26.55 -4.64
N ALA A 75 21.77 25.93 -3.46
CA ALA A 75 21.75 24.49 -3.36
C ALA A 75 20.45 23.97 -3.99
N LEU A 76 20.51 23.59 -5.27
CA LEU A 76 19.49 22.74 -5.87
C LEU A 76 19.61 21.37 -5.19
N ALA A 77 18.81 21.16 -4.14
CA ALA A 77 18.58 19.82 -3.62
C ALA A 77 17.99 19.00 -4.77
N ALA A 78 18.76 18.04 -5.29
CA ALA A 78 18.23 17.06 -6.22
C ALA A 78 17.01 16.40 -5.55
N PRO A 79 15.90 16.15 -6.27
CA PRO A 79 14.81 15.38 -5.70
C PRO A 79 15.41 14.06 -5.22
N ALA A 80 15.26 13.74 -3.95
CA ALA A 80 15.49 12.38 -3.50
C ALA A 80 14.58 11.53 -4.36
N GLU A 81 15.16 10.72 -5.26
CA GLU A 81 14.40 9.73 -6.01
C GLU A 81 13.55 9.01 -4.98
N ALA A 82 12.24 9.10 -5.16
CA ALA A 82 11.29 8.68 -4.15
C ALA A 82 11.29 7.15 -4.16
N SER A 83 12.29 6.57 -3.51
CA SER A 83 12.56 5.14 -3.56
C SER A 83 11.44 4.38 -2.84
N ILE A 84 10.96 3.32 -3.48
CA ILE A 84 10.13 2.28 -2.85
C ILE A 84 10.89 1.45 -1.81
N ALA A 85 12.18 1.67 -1.62
CA ALA A 85 12.91 1.12 -0.49
C ALA A 85 12.50 1.82 0.82
N GLY A 86 12.47 1.06 1.91
CA GLY A 86 12.16 1.56 3.24
C GLY A 86 11.52 0.54 4.15
N THR A 87 11.06 1.00 5.30
CA THR A 87 10.37 0.19 6.31
C THR A 87 8.87 0.49 6.28
N TYR A 88 8.06 -0.56 6.34
CA TYR A 88 6.62 -0.49 6.14
C TYR A 88 5.84 -1.23 7.23
N ALA A 89 4.69 -0.70 7.61
CA ALA A 89 3.69 -1.42 8.39
C ALA A 89 2.74 -2.20 7.46
N ASP A 90 2.61 -3.50 7.72
CA ASP A 90 1.68 -4.39 7.02
C ASP A 90 0.44 -4.65 7.90
N PRO A 91 -0.76 -4.18 7.51
CA PRO A 91 -1.98 -4.39 8.29
C PRO A 91 -2.31 -5.86 8.57
N LYS A 92 -1.87 -6.79 7.70
CA LYS A 92 -2.07 -8.24 7.90
C LYS A 92 -1.12 -8.83 8.95
N HIS A 93 -0.08 -8.09 9.33
CA HIS A 93 0.90 -8.51 10.33
C HIS A 93 1.17 -7.37 11.34
N PRO A 94 0.24 -7.11 12.27
CA PRO A 94 0.34 -6.02 13.22
C PRO A 94 1.63 -6.07 14.06
N GLY A 95 2.32 -4.92 14.13
CA GLY A 95 3.60 -4.78 14.83
C GLY A 95 4.81 -5.38 14.11
N CYS A 96 4.61 -6.17 13.05
CA CYS A 96 5.69 -6.80 12.30
C CYS A 96 6.04 -5.97 11.05
N ALA A 97 7.01 -5.07 11.20
CA ALA A 97 7.44 -4.25 10.07
C ALA A 97 8.01 -5.11 8.92
N ARG A 98 7.81 -4.62 7.69
CA ARG A 98 8.42 -5.13 6.46
C ARG A 98 9.52 -4.18 6.02
N GLU A 99 10.55 -4.69 5.40
CA GLU A 99 11.64 -3.87 4.86
C GLU A 99 11.88 -4.23 3.41
N ILE A 100 11.88 -3.21 2.55
CA ILE A 100 12.30 -3.31 1.15
C ILE A 100 13.68 -2.65 1.09
N PHE A 101 14.71 -3.45 0.82
CA PHE A 101 16.09 -2.96 0.69
C PHE A 101 16.30 -2.33 -0.69
N PRO A 102 17.25 -1.37 -0.84
CA PRO A 102 17.56 -0.75 -2.13
C PRO A 102 17.99 -1.74 -3.24
N ASN A 103 18.48 -2.93 -2.86
CA ASN A 103 18.83 -3.99 -3.80
C ASN A 103 17.64 -4.90 -4.18
N GLY A 104 16.41 -4.55 -3.78
CA GLY A 104 15.18 -5.30 -4.06
C GLY A 104 14.90 -6.48 -3.13
N VAL A 105 15.80 -6.83 -2.23
CA VAL A 105 15.52 -7.83 -1.20
C VAL A 105 14.38 -7.34 -0.31
N VAL A 106 13.48 -8.24 0.10
CA VAL A 106 12.40 -7.94 1.03
C VAL A 106 12.53 -8.82 2.26
N ALA A 107 12.42 -8.23 3.45
CA ALA A 107 12.47 -8.95 4.71
C ALA A 107 11.34 -8.53 5.65
N GLY A 108 11.14 -9.32 6.69
CA GLY A 108 10.22 -9.02 7.76
C GLY A 108 10.20 -10.15 8.78
N GLU A 109 9.31 -10.03 9.75
CA GLU A 109 9.05 -11.06 10.74
C GLU A 109 7.57 -11.42 10.73
N ASP A 110 7.24 -12.67 11.04
CA ASP A 110 5.86 -13.04 11.33
C ASP A 110 5.78 -13.46 12.80
N GLY A 111 4.91 -12.77 13.54
CA GLY A 111 4.60 -13.07 14.93
C GLY A 111 3.24 -13.73 15.09
N ASP A 112 3.02 -14.44 16.20
CA ASP A 112 1.74 -15.02 16.60
C ASP A 112 1.46 -14.62 18.06
N PRO A 113 0.50 -13.71 18.33
CA PRO A 113 -0.49 -13.10 17.40
C PRO A 113 0.04 -11.90 16.58
N GLY A 114 1.28 -11.46 16.80
CA GLY A 114 1.92 -10.32 16.14
C GLY A 114 3.33 -10.09 16.69
N CYS A 115 4.00 -9.00 16.30
CA CYS A 115 5.36 -8.69 16.78
C CYS A 115 5.39 -7.60 17.87
N GLY A 116 4.34 -7.54 18.70
CA GLY A 116 4.29 -6.63 19.85
C GLY A 116 5.34 -6.94 20.92
N ASP A 117 5.37 -6.13 21.98
CA ASP A 117 6.32 -6.21 23.09
C ASP A 117 6.06 -7.39 24.05
N ASP A 118 5.13 -8.27 23.71
CA ASP A 118 4.86 -9.47 24.50
C ASP A 118 6.01 -10.47 24.37
N ASP A 119 6.73 -10.73 25.46
CA ASP A 119 7.85 -11.68 25.51
C ASP A 119 7.48 -13.13 25.13
N ALA A 120 6.17 -13.44 25.08
CA ALA A 120 5.64 -14.73 24.65
C ALA A 120 5.45 -14.86 23.13
N ALA A 121 5.60 -13.77 22.36
CA ALA A 121 5.35 -13.79 20.92
C ALA A 121 6.43 -14.58 20.18
N VAL A 122 6.04 -15.67 19.51
CA VAL A 122 6.94 -16.42 18.64
C VAL A 122 7.18 -15.60 17.37
N ARG A 123 8.40 -15.06 17.22
CA ARG A 123 8.81 -14.31 16.03
C ARG A 123 9.56 -15.19 15.04
N ARG A 124 9.17 -15.13 13.77
CA ARG A 124 9.78 -15.93 12.68
C ARG A 124 10.30 -14.97 11.61
N PRO A 125 11.60 -14.60 11.65
CA PRO A 125 12.17 -13.74 10.64
C PRO A 125 12.20 -14.44 9.28
N TRP A 126 12.07 -13.66 8.22
CA TRP A 126 12.12 -14.15 6.86
C TRP A 126 12.75 -13.13 5.91
N ARG A 127 13.28 -13.64 4.81
CA ARG A 127 13.86 -12.84 3.73
C ARG A 127 13.58 -13.50 2.39
N VAL A 128 13.13 -12.71 1.43
CA VAL A 128 12.83 -13.16 0.07
C VAL A 128 13.47 -12.24 -0.96
N ARG A 129 13.61 -12.76 -2.17
CA ARG A 129 14.14 -11.98 -3.29
C ARG A 129 13.06 -11.07 -3.86
N GLY A 130 13.50 -9.93 -4.33
CA GLY A 130 12.71 -9.06 -5.16
C GLY A 130 13.59 -8.20 -6.06
N THR A 131 12.94 -7.39 -6.89
CA THR A 131 13.59 -6.49 -7.84
C THR A 131 12.80 -5.21 -7.89
N ILE A 132 13.46 -4.08 -7.62
CA ILE A 132 12.87 -2.76 -7.77
C ILE A 132 12.94 -2.39 -9.26
N ALA A 133 11.84 -1.89 -9.81
CA ALA A 133 11.78 -1.40 -11.18
C ALA A 133 12.71 -0.20 -11.36
N SER A 134 13.20 0.04 -12.57
CA SER A 134 14.18 1.09 -12.84
C SER A 134 13.68 2.51 -12.54
N ASP A 135 12.36 2.71 -12.50
CA ASP A 135 11.70 3.97 -12.10
C ASP A 135 11.61 4.16 -10.57
N GLY A 136 11.93 3.12 -9.79
CA GLY A 136 11.81 3.14 -8.33
C GLY A 136 10.37 3.16 -7.80
N GLU A 137 9.35 3.02 -8.67
CA GLU A 137 7.93 3.12 -8.30
C GLU A 137 7.28 1.77 -8.04
N SER A 138 7.92 0.67 -8.45
CA SER A 138 7.39 -0.68 -8.27
C SER A 138 8.44 -1.66 -7.77
N VAL A 139 7.99 -2.71 -7.08
CA VAL A 139 8.83 -3.82 -6.64
C VAL A 139 8.18 -5.15 -7.01
N PHE A 140 8.95 -6.05 -7.59
CA PHE A 140 8.57 -7.43 -7.86
C PHE A 140 9.10 -8.30 -6.73
N VAL A 141 8.24 -9.04 -6.02
CA VAL A 141 8.63 -9.85 -4.86
C VAL A 141 8.27 -11.32 -5.08
N ASP A 142 9.20 -12.21 -4.79
CA ASP A 142 9.00 -13.66 -4.87
C ASP A 142 8.73 -14.25 -3.48
N PHE A 143 7.45 -14.45 -3.14
CA PHE A 143 7.06 -15.06 -1.87
C PHE A 143 7.05 -16.59 -1.90
N SER A 144 7.49 -17.24 -2.99
CA SER A 144 7.52 -18.71 -3.08
C SER A 144 8.28 -19.42 -1.96
N PRO A 145 9.39 -18.88 -1.40
CA PRO A 145 10.08 -19.52 -0.26
C PRO A 145 9.25 -19.55 1.03
N LYS A 146 8.21 -18.70 1.12
CA LYS A 146 7.25 -18.67 2.23
C LYS A 146 5.95 -19.42 1.91
N GLY A 147 5.86 -20.07 0.74
CA GLY A 147 4.64 -20.73 0.25
C GLY A 147 3.64 -19.80 -0.44
N GLY A 148 4.03 -18.57 -0.72
CA GLY A 148 3.21 -17.59 -1.45
C GLY A 148 3.41 -17.63 -2.97
N PRO A 149 2.68 -16.79 -3.72
CA PRO A 149 2.91 -16.61 -5.15
C PRO A 149 4.28 -15.96 -5.43
N ALA A 150 4.88 -16.35 -6.55
CA ALA A 150 6.05 -15.67 -7.10
C ALA A 150 5.63 -14.40 -7.86
N ASN A 151 6.57 -13.47 -8.03
CA ASN A 151 6.44 -12.27 -8.87
C ASN A 151 5.24 -11.37 -8.53
N VAL A 152 4.98 -11.16 -7.24
CA VAL A 152 3.95 -10.22 -6.80
C VAL A 152 4.44 -8.79 -7.02
N VAL A 153 3.65 -7.97 -7.71
CA VAL A 153 3.97 -6.57 -7.98
C VAL A 153 3.40 -5.69 -6.87
N GLY A 154 4.26 -4.99 -6.14
CA GLY A 154 3.88 -3.90 -5.26
C GLY A 154 4.14 -2.56 -5.95
N ALA A 155 3.10 -1.75 -6.13
CA ALA A 155 3.20 -0.42 -6.73
C ALA A 155 3.15 0.67 -5.64
N ARG A 156 3.96 1.71 -5.78
CA ARG A 156 3.93 2.88 -4.90
C ARG A 156 2.54 3.50 -4.91
N THR A 157 2.07 3.93 -3.75
CA THR A 157 0.78 4.62 -3.58
C THR A 157 0.92 5.73 -2.55
N ASP A 158 0.14 6.78 -2.69
CA ASP A 158 0.00 7.90 -1.78
C ASP A 158 -1.27 7.80 -0.92
N VAL A 159 -2.00 6.67 -0.99
CA VAL A 159 -3.23 6.44 -0.23
C VAL A 159 -3.29 5.02 0.35
N ASP A 160 -3.89 4.88 1.53
CA ASP A 160 -4.09 3.60 2.21
C ASP A 160 -5.20 2.75 1.53
N ALA A 161 -5.47 1.57 2.06
CA ALA A 161 -6.52 0.69 1.53
C ALA A 161 -7.94 1.30 1.56
N ARG A 162 -8.16 2.35 2.37
CA ARG A 162 -9.43 3.08 2.53
C ARG A 162 -9.45 4.41 1.77
N GLY A 163 -8.37 4.76 1.06
CA GLY A 163 -8.25 6.03 0.33
C GLY A 163 -7.76 7.21 1.18
N ALA A 164 -7.32 6.99 2.42
CA ALA A 164 -6.74 8.05 3.23
C ALA A 164 -5.30 8.36 2.77
N SER A 165 -4.95 9.65 2.68
CA SER A 165 -3.62 10.08 2.23
C SER A 165 -2.50 9.57 3.14
N LEU A 166 -1.42 9.09 2.52
CA LEU A 166 -0.19 8.61 3.13
C LEU A 166 0.95 9.61 2.87
N PRO A 167 1.37 10.43 3.84
CA PRO A 167 2.37 11.48 3.62
C PRO A 167 3.75 10.92 3.24
N LEU A 168 4.08 9.70 3.68
CA LEU A 168 5.32 9.00 3.31
C LEU A 168 5.11 7.99 2.16
N GLY A 169 3.89 7.89 1.66
CA GLY A 169 3.46 6.86 0.71
C GLY A 169 3.35 5.45 1.32
N GLY A 170 3.15 4.49 0.44
CA GLY A 170 3.04 3.08 0.75
C GLY A 170 3.23 2.22 -0.50
N VAL A 171 3.05 0.91 -0.34
CA VAL A 171 3.11 -0.08 -1.42
C VAL A 171 1.80 -0.84 -1.46
N ARG A 172 1.08 -0.74 -2.58
CA ARG A 172 -0.17 -1.45 -2.84
C ARG A 172 0.10 -2.72 -3.62
N PHE A 173 -0.40 -3.83 -3.09
CA PHE A 173 -0.33 -5.14 -3.71
C PHE A 173 -1.65 -5.50 -4.42
N PRO A 174 -1.64 -6.50 -5.33
CA PRO A 174 -2.82 -6.85 -6.14
C PRO A 174 -3.97 -7.44 -5.31
N ASP A 175 -3.68 -7.92 -4.09
CA ASP A 175 -4.66 -8.44 -3.14
C ASP A 175 -5.37 -7.33 -2.34
N GLY A 176 -5.08 -6.06 -2.64
CA GLY A 176 -5.61 -4.89 -1.94
C GLY A 176 -4.89 -4.56 -0.64
N ASN A 177 -3.88 -5.33 -0.23
CA ASN A 177 -3.06 -4.99 0.92
C ASN A 177 -2.21 -3.74 0.62
N VAL A 178 -2.11 -2.84 1.59
CA VAL A 178 -1.28 -1.64 1.47
C VAL A 178 -0.32 -1.60 2.64
N TRP A 179 0.96 -1.69 2.31
CA TRP A 179 2.05 -1.51 3.25
C TRP A 179 2.33 -0.01 3.40
N VAL A 180 2.15 0.54 4.60
CA VAL A 180 2.32 1.99 4.86
C VAL A 180 3.76 2.29 5.27
N LYS A 181 4.42 3.23 4.59
CA LYS A 181 5.81 3.58 4.90
C LYS A 181 5.91 4.26 6.27
N LEU A 182 6.88 3.85 7.09
CA LEU A 182 7.01 4.30 8.48
C LEU A 182 8.01 5.45 8.68
N LYS A 183 9.09 5.49 7.89
CA LYS A 183 10.15 6.51 7.95
C LYS A 183 10.81 6.67 6.58
#